data_AF-A0AAE0J3Z2-F1
#
_entry.id   AF-A0AAE0J3Z2-F1
#
_cell.length_a   1.000
_cell.length_b   1.000
_cell.length_c   1.000
_cell.angle_alpha   90.00
_cell.angle_beta   90.00
_cell.angle_gamma   90.00
#
_symmetry.space_group_name_H-M   'P 1'
#
loop_
_entity.id
_entity.type
_entity.pdbx_description
1 polymer ?
#
loop_
_entity_poly.entity_id
_entity_poly.type
_entity_poly.pdbx_seq_one_letter_code
_entity_poly.pdbx_strand_id
1 'polypeptide(L)'
;MAPQETIPVAANVLGTIGTRLWCVQLVPQIWTNWRTKKTEGLPGIMMFLWALCGVPFGVYSVAQNFNIPLQVQPHCFMGLCLFSWVQTLVYHKKWAVWKASIMGLAVACTFAGVETALILTLRPLYDDGKEVPIFVVGVIAAALLAAGLLPPYGEIWKRRGRVVGINWIFLSMDWFGAFFSLMALVAQNTFDILGGVLYILCCALEVGIFSSHIIWMIRTRKIRKEAVAQGKTFDDIAAEHKASGTPFKFAERKSRKEKVSMVDDAGTDDTENTAGSNGGVGIALGTSNNLERMATTKEDNSK
;
A
#
# COMPACT_ATOMS: atom_id res chain seq x y z
N MET A 1 12.60 31.10 11.52
CA MET A 1 12.41 31.97 10.31
C MET A 1 11.54 33.16 10.70
N ALA A 2 11.77 34.37 10.17
CA ALA A 2 10.94 35.54 10.52
C ALA A 2 9.46 35.33 10.10
N PRO A 3 8.47 35.60 10.96
CA PRO A 3 7.04 35.47 10.61
C PRO A 3 6.68 36.42 9.47
N GLN A 4 5.90 35.96 8.48
CA GLN A 4 5.46 36.84 7.38
C GLN A 4 4.44 37.87 7.87
N GLU A 5 4.65 39.14 7.51
CA GLU A 5 3.72 40.24 7.84
C GLU A 5 2.47 40.26 6.95
N THR A 6 2.55 39.78 5.69
CA THR A 6 1.40 39.63 4.79
C THR A 6 1.54 38.41 3.88
N ILE A 7 0.50 37.57 3.81
CA ILE A 7 0.43 36.43 2.89
C ILE A 7 -0.27 36.90 1.60
N PRO A 8 0.35 36.78 0.42
CA PRO A 8 -0.29 37.13 -0.84
C PRO A 8 -1.60 36.37 -1.06
N VAL A 9 -2.62 37.06 -1.59
CA VAL A 9 -3.94 36.46 -1.85
C VAL A 9 -3.81 35.21 -2.74
N ALA A 10 -2.93 35.26 -3.74
CA ALA A 10 -2.65 34.12 -4.61
C ALA A 10 -2.12 32.90 -3.83
N ALA A 11 -1.17 33.09 -2.90
CA ALA A 11 -0.64 32.03 -2.06
C ALA A 11 -1.74 31.42 -1.18
N ASN A 12 -2.61 32.25 -0.59
CA ASN A 12 -3.73 31.77 0.22
C ASN A 12 -4.75 30.95 -0.60
N VAL A 13 -5.13 31.42 -1.79
CA VAL A 13 -6.08 30.72 -2.65
C VAL A 13 -5.49 29.39 -3.13
N LEU A 14 -4.26 29.40 -3.65
CA LEU A 14 -3.58 28.20 -4.14
C LEU A 14 -3.36 27.19 -3.01
N GLY A 15 -2.91 27.65 -1.84
CA GLY A 15 -2.71 26.83 -0.66
C GLY A 15 -4.01 26.19 -0.20
N THR A 16 -5.09 26.98 -0.13
CA THR A 16 -6.43 26.47 0.27
C THR A 16 -6.94 25.39 -0.69
N ILE A 17 -6.76 25.58 -2.00
CA ILE A 17 -7.12 24.56 -3.00
C ILE A 17 -6.32 23.28 -2.75
N GLY A 18 -5.01 23.40 -2.58
CA GLY A 18 -4.12 22.26 -2.31
C GLY A 18 -4.52 21.51 -1.04
N THR A 19 -4.68 22.23 0.07
CA THR A 19 -5.12 21.68 1.36
C THR A 19 -6.48 20.98 1.25
N ARG A 20 -7.46 21.61 0.61
CA ARG A 20 -8.80 21.02 0.41
C ARG A 20 -8.73 19.74 -0.39
N LEU A 21 -7.95 19.71 -1.47
CA LEU A 21 -7.78 18.50 -2.27
C LEU A 21 -7.19 17.37 -1.42
N TRP A 22 -6.14 17.68 -0.65
CA TRP A 22 -5.49 16.69 0.21
C TRP A 22 -6.36 16.17 1.35
N CYS A 23 -7.24 17.02 1.90
CA CYS A 23 -8.22 16.59 2.91
C CYS A 23 -9.23 15.57 2.38
N VAL A 24 -9.46 15.49 1.06
CA VAL A 24 -10.47 14.59 0.48
C VAL A 24 -9.90 13.61 -0.56
N GLN A 25 -8.60 13.65 -0.85
CA GLN A 25 -7.98 12.92 -1.96
C GLN A 25 -8.22 11.41 -1.87
N LEU A 26 -8.25 10.84 -0.66
CA LEU A 26 -8.41 9.41 -0.43
C LEU A 26 -9.87 8.94 -0.52
N VAL A 27 -10.85 9.85 -0.49
CA VAL A 27 -12.28 9.50 -0.50
C VAL A 27 -12.67 8.65 -1.73
N PRO A 28 -12.26 9.00 -2.97
CA PRO A 28 -12.49 8.16 -4.14
C PRO A 28 -11.90 6.76 -4.00
N GLN A 29 -10.68 6.62 -3.44
CA GLN A 29 -10.06 5.31 -3.22
C GLN A 29 -10.85 4.48 -2.21
N ILE A 30 -11.22 5.09 -1.09
CA ILE A 30 -12.01 4.45 -0.04
C ILE A 30 -13.37 3.98 -0.57
N TRP A 31 -14.02 4.81 -1.37
CA TRP A 31 -15.29 4.48 -2.00
C TRP A 31 -15.14 3.34 -3.01
N THR A 32 -14.11 3.37 -3.85
CA THR A 32 -13.82 2.28 -4.78
C THR A 32 -13.57 0.96 -4.04
N ASN A 33 -12.74 0.96 -3.00
CA ASN A 33 -12.48 -0.21 -2.17
C ASN A 33 -13.79 -0.78 -1.58
N TRP A 34 -14.68 0.10 -1.11
CA TRP A 34 -15.97 -0.31 -0.56
C TRP A 34 -16.94 -0.83 -1.64
N ARG A 35 -16.95 -0.25 -2.84
CA ARG A 35 -17.80 -0.71 -3.96
C ARG A 35 -17.34 -2.05 -4.53
N THR A 36 -16.03 -2.23 -4.73
CA THR A 36 -15.46 -3.44 -5.34
C THR A 36 -15.25 -4.57 -4.34
N LYS A 37 -15.23 -4.26 -3.04
CA LYS A 37 -14.90 -5.19 -1.94
C LYS A 37 -13.53 -5.87 -2.12
N LYS A 38 -12.64 -5.20 -2.86
CA LYS A 38 -11.31 -5.68 -3.25
C LYS A 38 -10.31 -4.55 -3.14
N THR A 39 -9.13 -4.84 -2.61
CA THR A 39 -8.00 -3.91 -2.49
C THR A 39 -6.76 -4.47 -3.19
N GLU A 40 -6.96 -5.30 -4.22
CA GLU A 40 -5.86 -5.91 -4.97
C GLU A 40 -5.03 -4.83 -5.68
N GLY A 41 -3.73 -4.80 -5.41
CA GLY A 41 -2.80 -3.81 -5.96
C GLY A 41 -2.68 -2.51 -5.14
N LEU A 42 -3.54 -2.28 -4.14
CA LEU A 42 -3.36 -1.17 -3.19
C LEU A 42 -2.37 -1.61 -2.09
N PRO A 43 -1.18 -0.99 -1.97
CA PRO A 43 -0.22 -1.40 -0.97
C PRO A 43 -0.68 -0.99 0.43
N GLY A 44 -1.08 -1.95 1.27
CA GLY A 44 -1.50 -1.65 2.66
C GLY A 44 -0.42 -0.95 3.48
N ILE A 45 0.86 -1.26 3.24
CA ILE A 45 1.98 -0.60 3.92
C ILE A 45 2.11 0.88 3.56
N MET A 46 1.75 1.28 2.33
CA MET A 46 1.70 2.71 1.93
C MET A 46 0.65 3.44 2.78
N MET A 47 -0.56 2.88 2.87
CA MET A 47 -1.64 3.48 3.67
C MET A 47 -1.25 3.60 5.15
N PHE A 48 -0.54 2.60 5.69
CA PHE A 48 -0.05 2.64 7.06
C PHE A 48 1.06 3.67 7.28
N LEU A 49 2.07 3.73 6.39
CA LEU A 49 3.17 4.70 6.48
C LEU A 49 2.65 6.14 6.36
N TRP A 50 1.65 6.36 5.51
CA TRP A 50 1.01 7.67 5.38
C TRP A 50 0.16 8.03 6.60
N ALA A 51 -0.54 7.07 7.20
CA ALA A 51 -1.21 7.32 8.47
C ALA A 51 -0.18 7.65 9.57
N LEU A 52 0.94 6.92 9.62
CA LEU A 52 2.01 7.15 10.58
C LEU A 52 2.68 8.51 10.39
N CYS A 53 2.90 8.98 9.16
CA CYS A 53 3.48 10.30 8.90
C CYS A 53 2.54 11.45 9.27
N GLY A 54 1.23 11.20 9.34
CA GLY A 54 0.24 12.16 9.81
C GLY A 54 0.52 12.64 11.24
N VAL A 55 1.06 11.78 12.11
CA VAL A 55 1.44 12.12 13.49
C VAL A 55 2.50 13.24 13.53
N PRO A 56 3.72 13.07 12.98
CA PRO A 56 4.72 14.12 13.01
C PRO A 56 4.30 15.36 12.20
N PHE A 57 3.50 15.24 11.13
CA PHE A 57 2.92 16.41 10.46
C PHE A 57 1.92 17.18 11.34
N GLY A 58 1.08 16.47 12.10
CA GLY A 58 0.16 17.06 13.08
C GLY A 58 0.92 17.79 14.19
N VAL A 59 1.93 17.15 14.78
CA VAL A 59 2.81 17.79 15.78
C VAL A 59 3.46 19.04 15.19
N TYR A 60 4.06 18.95 14.01
CA TYR A 60 4.75 20.06 13.36
C TYR A 60 3.80 21.24 13.11
N SER A 61 2.63 20.99 12.52
CA SER A 61 1.65 22.03 12.18
C SER A 61 1.03 22.70 13.41
N VAL A 62 0.70 21.94 14.45
CA VAL A 62 0.12 22.47 15.69
C VAL A 62 1.16 23.23 16.49
N ALA A 63 2.36 22.69 16.64
CA ALA A 63 3.39 23.30 17.47
C ALA A 63 3.98 24.57 16.83
N GLN A 64 4.03 24.67 15.49
CA GLN A 64 4.35 25.93 14.80
C GLN A 64 3.15 26.91 14.71
N ASN A 65 1.99 26.55 15.26
CA ASN A 65 0.76 27.35 15.21
C ASN A 65 0.40 27.81 13.80
N PHE A 66 0.44 26.92 12.82
CA PHE A 66 -0.02 27.23 11.46
C PHE A 66 -1.52 27.58 11.43
N ASN A 67 -2.00 28.10 10.30
CA ASN A 67 -3.43 28.37 10.15
C ASN A 67 -4.27 27.09 10.35
N ILE A 68 -5.52 27.26 10.78
CA ILE A 68 -6.41 26.13 11.11
C ILE A 68 -6.51 25.09 9.96
N PRO A 69 -6.64 25.49 8.67
CA PRO A 69 -6.64 24.51 7.58
C PRO A 69 -5.39 23.63 7.52
N LEU A 70 -4.19 24.19 7.70
CA LEU A 70 -2.93 23.44 7.68
C LEU A 70 -2.72 22.58 8.94
N GLN A 71 -3.35 22.92 10.07
CA GLN A 71 -3.38 22.05 11.24
C GLN A 71 -4.32 20.86 11.05
N VAL A 72 -5.51 21.09 10.47
CA VAL A 72 -6.54 20.05 10.31
C VAL A 72 -6.18 19.05 9.19
N GLN A 73 -5.44 19.48 8.17
CA GLN A 73 -5.13 18.66 7.00
C GLN A 73 -4.36 17.36 7.33
N PRO A 74 -3.28 17.38 8.13
CA PRO A 74 -2.60 16.16 8.57
C PRO A 74 -3.52 15.16 9.29
N HIS A 75 -4.46 15.64 10.13
CA HIS A 75 -5.41 14.77 10.83
C HIS A 75 -6.44 14.15 9.88
N CYS A 76 -6.97 14.93 8.94
CA CYS A 76 -7.85 14.41 7.90
C CYS A 76 -7.14 13.34 7.06
N PHE A 77 -5.93 13.63 6.60
CA PHE A 77 -5.11 12.70 5.83
C PHE A 77 -4.82 11.43 6.63
N MET A 78 -4.35 11.56 7.87
CA MET A 78 -4.10 10.45 8.79
C MET A 78 -5.33 9.56 8.95
N GLY A 79 -6.50 10.14 9.21
CA GLY A 79 -7.75 9.41 9.39
C GLY A 79 -8.19 8.66 8.15
N LEU A 80 -8.11 9.29 6.98
CA LEU A 80 -8.44 8.64 5.71
C LEU A 80 -7.46 7.50 5.37
N CYS A 81 -6.16 7.68 5.63
CA CYS A 81 -5.14 6.65 5.44
C CYS A 81 -5.37 5.46 6.38
N LEU A 82 -5.67 5.71 7.66
CA LEU A 82 -6.03 4.67 8.63
C LEU A 82 -7.28 3.89 8.19
N PHE A 83 -8.31 4.60 7.72
CA PHE A 83 -9.53 3.95 7.23
C PHE A 83 -9.24 3.06 6.01
N SER A 84 -8.49 3.58 5.03
CA SER A 84 -8.08 2.82 3.86
C SER A 84 -7.18 1.63 4.23
N TRP A 85 -6.30 1.78 5.22
CA TRP A 85 -5.49 0.69 5.75
C TRP A 85 -6.35 -0.42 6.37
N VAL A 86 -7.35 -0.06 7.19
CA VAL A 86 -8.33 -1.03 7.73
C VAL A 86 -9.07 -1.74 6.60
N GLN A 87 -9.44 -1.04 5.52
CA GLN A 87 -10.03 -1.70 4.34
C GLN A 87 -9.09 -2.73 3.71
N THR A 88 -7.77 -2.50 3.71
CA THR A 88 -6.80 -3.51 3.22
C THR A 88 -6.75 -4.75 4.13
N LEU A 89 -6.89 -4.59 5.44
CA LEU A 89 -6.97 -5.73 6.38
C LEU A 89 -8.23 -6.57 6.13
N VAL A 90 -9.37 -5.91 5.90
CA VAL A 90 -10.65 -6.58 5.65
C VAL A 90 -10.66 -7.26 4.28
N TYR A 91 -10.34 -6.54 3.20
CA TYR A 91 -10.56 -7.04 1.84
C TYR A 91 -9.41 -7.89 1.30
N HIS A 92 -8.15 -7.60 1.66
CA HIS A 92 -6.99 -8.36 1.19
C HIS A 92 -6.59 -9.45 2.18
N LYS A 93 -6.42 -9.13 3.48
CA LYS A 93 -6.06 -10.13 4.51
C LYS A 93 -7.24 -10.97 5.02
N LYS A 94 -8.47 -10.66 4.60
CA LYS A 94 -9.70 -11.38 4.97
C LYS A 94 -9.95 -11.42 6.49
N TRP A 95 -9.53 -10.39 7.20
CA TRP A 95 -9.84 -10.27 8.63
C TRP A 95 -11.33 -9.99 8.83
N ALA A 96 -11.88 -10.52 9.93
CA ALA A 96 -13.21 -10.14 10.36
C ALA A 96 -13.26 -8.63 10.64
N VAL A 97 -14.33 -7.96 10.17
CA VAL A 97 -14.48 -6.50 10.23
C VAL A 97 -14.25 -5.97 11.66
N TRP A 98 -14.81 -6.64 12.66
CA TRP A 98 -14.65 -6.22 14.07
C TRP A 98 -13.18 -6.24 14.53
N LYS A 99 -12.40 -7.27 14.15
CA LYS A 99 -10.96 -7.37 14.49
C LYS A 99 -10.18 -6.25 13.82
N ALA A 100 -10.45 -5.99 12.54
CA ALA A 100 -9.80 -4.93 11.79
C ALA A 100 -10.17 -3.54 12.33
N SER A 101 -11.42 -3.32 12.72
CA SER A 101 -11.88 -2.07 13.33
C SER A 101 -11.26 -1.82 14.71
N ILE A 102 -11.17 -2.85 15.57
CA ILE A 102 -10.49 -2.71 16.87
C ILE A 102 -9.01 -2.40 16.67
N MET A 103 -8.35 -3.07 15.73
CA MET A 103 -6.96 -2.77 15.39
C MET A 103 -6.80 -1.34 14.89
N GLY A 104 -7.66 -0.89 13.98
CA GLY A 104 -7.67 0.49 13.49
C GLY A 104 -7.88 1.51 14.59
N LEU A 105 -8.82 1.25 15.51
CA LEU A 105 -9.07 2.11 16.66
C LEU A 105 -7.89 2.14 17.63
N ALA A 106 -7.27 0.99 17.91
CA ALA A 106 -6.09 0.91 18.76
C ALA A 106 -4.94 1.75 18.19
N VAL A 107 -4.65 1.60 16.90
CA VAL A 107 -3.62 2.40 16.22
C VAL A 107 -3.97 3.89 16.23
N ALA A 108 -5.23 4.25 15.98
CA ALA A 108 -5.67 5.66 16.03
C ALA A 108 -5.50 6.27 17.43
N CYS A 109 -5.85 5.55 18.49
CA CYS A 109 -5.63 5.98 19.87
C CYS A 109 -4.13 6.11 20.19
N THR A 110 -3.30 5.18 19.71
CA THR A 110 -1.84 5.28 19.85
C THR A 110 -1.29 6.52 19.15
N PHE A 111 -1.73 6.78 17.91
CA PHE A 111 -1.31 7.95 17.15
C PHE A 111 -1.70 9.25 17.84
N ALA A 112 -2.96 9.37 18.29
CA ALA A 112 -3.43 10.52 19.04
C ALA A 112 -2.66 10.72 20.36
N GLY A 113 -2.37 9.64 21.09
CA GLY A 113 -1.60 9.69 22.32
C GLY A 113 -0.15 10.13 22.11
N VAL A 114 0.53 9.56 21.11
CA VAL A 114 1.90 9.94 20.73
C VAL A 114 1.96 11.38 20.24
N GLU A 115 1.03 11.78 19.37
CA GLU A 115 0.93 13.15 18.88
C GLU A 115 0.75 14.15 20.04
N THR A 116 -0.19 13.88 20.94
CA THR A 116 -0.44 14.73 22.11
C THR A 116 0.79 14.83 23.01
N ALA A 117 1.44 13.70 23.30
CA ALA A 117 2.65 13.68 24.11
C ALA A 117 3.78 14.50 23.48
N LEU A 118 3.97 14.38 22.16
CA LEU A 118 4.96 15.14 21.41
C LEU A 118 4.62 16.64 21.40
N ILE A 119 3.36 17.02 21.19
CA ILE A 119 2.95 18.44 21.25
C ILE A 119 3.21 19.03 22.64
N LEU A 120 2.76 18.35 23.70
CA LEU A 120 2.96 18.82 25.08
C LEU A 120 4.44 18.93 25.46
N THR A 121 5.30 18.08 24.89
CA THR A 121 6.73 18.09 25.16
C THR A 121 7.46 19.13 24.30
N LEU A 122 7.18 19.21 23.01
CA LEU A 122 7.96 20.00 22.05
C LEU A 122 7.48 21.44 21.91
N ARG A 123 6.21 21.72 22.17
CA ARG A 123 5.66 23.09 22.07
C ARG A 123 6.33 24.06 23.06
N PRO A 124 6.49 23.72 24.37
CA PRO A 124 7.21 24.61 25.28
C PRO A 124 8.67 24.86 24.85
N LEU A 125 9.35 23.84 24.32
CA LEU A 125 10.72 24.01 23.81
C LEU A 125 10.79 24.97 22.63
N TYR A 126 9.78 24.95 21.76
CA TYR A 126 9.69 25.87 20.63
C TYR A 126 9.35 27.29 21.08
N ASP A 127 8.46 27.45 22.05
CA ASP A 127 8.13 28.74 22.65
C ASP A 127 9.36 29.36 23.36
N ASP A 128 10.26 28.53 23.88
CA ASP A 128 11.59 28.92 24.40
C ASP A 128 12.61 29.27 23.28
N GLY A 129 12.19 29.26 22.00
CA GLY A 129 13.02 29.57 20.85
C GLY A 129 13.90 28.43 20.34
N LYS A 130 13.76 27.20 20.88
CA LYS A 130 14.51 26.03 20.38
C LYS A 130 13.75 25.42 19.20
N GLU A 131 13.99 25.94 18.00
CA GLU A 131 13.27 25.51 16.78
C GLU A 131 13.69 24.11 16.28
N VAL A 132 14.89 23.63 16.65
CA VAL A 132 15.50 22.39 16.10
C VAL A 132 14.65 21.13 16.29
N PRO A 133 14.08 20.82 17.49
CA PRO A 133 13.31 19.60 17.69
C PRO A 133 12.08 19.50 16.78
N ILE A 134 11.35 20.62 16.61
CA ILE A 134 10.17 20.67 15.73
C ILE A 134 10.59 20.51 14.27
N PHE A 135 11.69 21.15 13.86
CA PHE A 135 12.22 21.00 12.51
C PHE A 135 12.55 19.54 12.19
N VAL A 136 13.19 18.82 13.12
CA VAL A 136 13.50 17.38 12.97
C VAL A 136 12.23 16.55 12.81
N VAL A 137 11.17 16.85 13.57
CA VAL A 137 9.86 16.18 13.43
C VAL A 137 9.28 16.41 12.03
N GLY A 138 9.37 17.62 11.50
CA GLY A 138 8.95 17.92 10.12
C GLY A 138 9.74 17.12 9.07
N VAL A 139 11.06 16.99 9.24
CA VAL A 139 11.92 16.17 8.35
C VAL A 139 11.53 14.69 8.42
N ILE A 140 11.25 14.16 9.60
CA ILE A 140 10.78 12.77 9.79
C ILE A 140 9.44 12.58 9.06
N ALA A 141 8.52 13.55 9.18
CA ALA A 141 7.23 13.49 8.50
C ALA A 141 7.40 13.43 6.98
N ALA A 142 8.25 14.29 6.42
CA ALA A 142 8.58 14.33 4.99
C ALA A 142 9.19 13.01 4.51
N ALA A 143 10.13 12.45 5.26
CA ALA A 143 10.77 11.18 4.93
C ALA A 143 9.78 10.01 4.94
N LEU A 144 8.87 9.95 5.92
CA LEU A 144 7.84 8.91 6.00
C LEU A 144 6.82 9.03 4.85
N LEU A 145 6.43 10.26 4.47
CA LEU A 145 5.52 10.48 3.34
C LEU A 145 6.13 9.96 2.03
N ALA A 146 7.39 10.32 1.78
CA ALA A 146 8.14 9.86 0.61
C ALA A 146 8.32 8.33 0.63
N ALA A 147 8.66 7.75 1.78
CA ALA A 147 8.75 6.31 1.94
C ALA A 147 7.42 5.59 1.64
N GLY A 148 6.29 6.21 2.01
CA GLY A 148 4.96 5.70 1.70
C GLY A 148 4.65 5.63 0.21
N LEU A 149 5.30 6.43 -0.64
CA LEU A 149 5.16 6.37 -2.10
C LEU A 149 6.01 5.28 -2.76
N LEU A 150 6.98 4.67 -2.06
CA LEU A 150 7.84 3.61 -2.62
C LEU A 150 7.13 2.27 -2.88
N PRO A 151 6.23 1.75 -2.02
CA PRO A 151 5.52 0.49 -2.25
C PRO A 151 4.75 0.43 -3.58
N PRO A 152 4.02 1.48 -4.03
CA PRO A 152 3.47 1.55 -5.38
C PRO A 152 4.49 1.25 -6.50
N TYR A 153 5.70 1.80 -6.42
CA TYR A 153 6.75 1.52 -7.41
C TYR A 153 7.19 0.06 -7.41
N GLY A 154 7.23 -0.58 -6.23
CA GLY A 154 7.48 -2.02 -6.10
C GLY A 154 6.42 -2.85 -6.83
N GLU A 155 5.13 -2.54 -6.63
CA GLU A 155 4.01 -3.20 -7.33
C GLU A 155 4.05 -2.95 -8.84
N ILE A 156 4.31 -1.72 -9.26
CA ILE A 156 4.47 -1.35 -10.68
C ILE A 156 5.61 -2.14 -11.32
N TRP A 157 6.75 -2.25 -10.64
CA TRP A 157 7.90 -3.03 -11.12
C TRP A 157 7.56 -4.51 -11.25
N LYS A 158 6.90 -5.09 -10.23
CA LYS A 158 6.40 -6.47 -10.24
C LYS A 158 5.46 -6.69 -11.42
N ARG A 159 4.56 -5.75 -11.69
CA ARG A 159 3.52 -5.84 -12.74
C ARG A 159 3.95 -5.26 -14.10
N ARG A 160 5.26 -5.12 -14.35
CA ARG A 160 5.83 -4.68 -15.63
C ARG A 160 5.29 -3.32 -16.12
N GLY A 161 5.07 -2.39 -15.21
CA GLY A 161 4.60 -1.02 -15.49
C GLY A 161 3.11 -0.80 -15.26
N ARG A 162 2.34 -1.85 -14.97
CA ARG A 162 0.90 -1.77 -14.75
C ARG A 162 0.59 -1.32 -13.31
N VAL A 163 0.05 -0.12 -13.19
CA VAL A 163 -0.62 0.35 -11.96
C VAL A 163 -1.96 -0.37 -11.81
N VAL A 164 -2.17 -1.06 -10.69
CA VAL A 164 -3.40 -1.78 -10.33
C VAL A 164 -3.77 -1.41 -8.91
N GLY A 165 -5.06 -1.30 -8.60
CA GLY A 165 -5.55 -1.07 -7.23
C GLY A 165 -5.53 0.39 -6.76
N ILE A 166 -4.80 1.27 -7.46
CA ILE A 166 -4.83 2.72 -7.23
C ILE A 166 -5.91 3.36 -8.11
N ASN A 167 -6.79 4.14 -7.49
CA ASN A 167 -7.84 4.91 -8.16
C ASN A 167 -7.23 6.16 -8.81
N TRP A 168 -7.49 6.33 -10.12
CA TRP A 168 -7.00 7.46 -10.91
C TRP A 168 -7.47 8.83 -10.43
N ILE A 169 -8.69 8.93 -9.90
CA ILE A 169 -9.23 10.16 -9.34
C ILE A 169 -8.44 10.52 -8.07
N PHE A 170 -8.20 9.54 -7.19
CA PHE A 170 -7.37 9.72 -6.01
C PHE A 170 -5.97 10.22 -6.39
N LEU A 171 -5.27 9.52 -7.29
CA LEU A 171 -3.91 9.89 -7.69
C LEU A 171 -3.85 11.27 -8.36
N SER A 172 -4.87 11.65 -9.12
CA SER A 172 -4.94 12.98 -9.74
C SER A 172 -5.17 14.07 -8.69
N MET A 173 -6.04 13.82 -7.71
CA MET A 173 -6.31 14.77 -6.63
C MET A 173 -5.10 14.97 -5.73
N ASP A 174 -4.35 13.91 -5.45
CA ASP A 174 -3.09 13.95 -4.69
C ASP A 174 -2.06 14.84 -5.41
N TRP A 175 -1.89 14.60 -6.72
CA TRP A 175 -0.99 15.40 -7.56
C TRP A 175 -1.39 16.86 -7.66
N PHE A 176 -2.67 17.16 -7.87
CA PHE A 176 -3.15 18.55 -7.85
C PHE A 176 -2.96 19.19 -6.48
N GLY A 177 -3.18 18.45 -5.39
CA GLY A 177 -2.94 18.91 -4.03
C GLY A 177 -1.48 19.35 -3.83
N ALA A 178 -0.53 18.49 -4.23
CA ALA A 178 0.90 18.79 -4.18
C ALA A 178 1.27 19.98 -5.10
N PHE A 179 0.74 20.00 -6.33
CA PHE A 179 1.03 21.04 -7.31
C PHE A 179 0.53 22.42 -6.85
N PHE A 180 -0.73 22.54 -6.42
CA PHE A 180 -1.27 23.82 -5.96
C PHE A 180 -0.60 24.29 -4.67
N SER A 181 -0.22 23.37 -3.78
CA SER A 181 0.55 23.72 -2.58
C SER A 181 1.97 24.21 -2.93
N LEU A 182 2.62 23.63 -3.94
CA LEU A 182 3.89 24.13 -4.47
C LEU A 182 3.74 25.53 -5.09
N MET A 183 2.71 25.76 -5.89
CA MET A 183 2.44 27.08 -6.47
C MET A 183 2.12 28.12 -5.39
N ALA A 184 1.49 27.71 -4.28
CA ALA A 184 1.28 28.56 -3.13
C ALA A 184 2.61 29.02 -2.51
N LEU A 185 3.57 28.10 -2.32
CA LEU A 185 4.91 28.42 -1.81
C LEU A 185 5.69 29.32 -2.77
N VAL A 186 5.59 29.09 -4.08
CA VAL A 186 6.22 29.96 -5.09
C VAL A 186 5.63 31.37 -5.08
N ALA A 187 4.33 31.49 -4.79
CA ALA A 187 3.64 32.76 -4.68
C ALA A 187 3.86 33.48 -3.33
N GLN A 188 4.53 32.87 -2.35
CA GLN A 188 4.85 33.49 -1.07
C GLN A 188 6.10 34.38 -1.16
N ASN A 189 6.17 35.38 -0.27
CA ASN A 189 7.31 36.30 -0.18
C ASN A 189 8.61 35.63 0.30
N THR A 190 8.48 34.58 1.12
CA THR A 190 9.59 33.74 1.61
C THR A 190 9.31 32.30 1.25
N PHE A 191 10.29 31.65 0.64
CA PHE A 191 10.16 30.26 0.21
C PHE A 191 10.47 29.30 1.37
N ASP A 192 9.48 28.50 1.79
CA ASP A 192 9.72 27.37 2.69
C ASP A 192 10.36 26.21 1.92
N ILE A 193 11.66 26.00 2.16
CA ILE A 193 12.45 24.97 1.50
C ILE A 193 11.95 23.56 1.88
N LEU A 194 11.54 23.34 3.13
CA LEU A 194 11.12 22.01 3.59
C LEU A 194 9.82 21.60 2.90
N GLY A 195 8.81 22.48 2.93
CA GLY A 195 7.56 22.30 2.19
C GLY A 195 7.79 22.20 0.68
N GLY A 196 8.66 23.04 0.12
CA GLY A 196 8.98 23.05 -1.30
C GLY A 196 9.58 21.74 -1.79
N VAL A 197 10.58 21.20 -1.09
CA VAL A 197 11.19 19.91 -1.41
C VAL A 197 10.17 18.78 -1.31
N LEU A 198 9.33 18.79 -0.28
CA LEU A 198 8.27 17.80 -0.09
C LEU A 198 7.31 17.78 -1.28
N TYR A 199 6.78 18.94 -1.68
CA TYR A 199 5.79 19.04 -2.75
C TYR A 199 6.39 18.69 -4.12
N ILE A 200 7.62 19.12 -4.40
CA ILE A 200 8.34 18.72 -5.63
C ILE A 200 8.53 17.20 -5.67
N LEU A 201 8.94 16.59 -4.56
CA LEU A 201 9.17 15.15 -4.47
C LEU A 201 7.87 14.36 -4.69
N CYS A 202 6.77 14.77 -4.05
CA CYS A 202 5.44 14.17 -4.26
C CYS A 202 5.02 14.27 -5.73
N CYS A 203 5.04 15.48 -6.30
CA CYS A 203 4.69 15.68 -7.71
C CYS A 203 5.55 14.82 -8.65
N ALA A 204 6.86 14.74 -8.42
CA ALA A 204 7.77 13.96 -9.25
C ALA A 204 7.47 12.44 -9.16
N LEU A 205 7.23 11.93 -7.96
CA LEU A 205 6.91 10.52 -7.74
C LEU A 205 5.56 10.15 -8.39
N GLU A 206 4.55 10.98 -8.23
CA GLU A 206 3.23 10.73 -8.83
C GLU A 206 3.27 10.81 -10.36
N VAL A 207 3.99 11.78 -10.93
CA VAL A 207 4.25 11.83 -12.39
C VAL A 207 4.94 10.55 -12.86
N GLY A 208 5.85 9.99 -12.07
CA GLY A 208 6.47 8.69 -12.35
C GLY A 208 5.45 7.55 -12.40
N ILE A 209 4.48 7.52 -11.48
CA ILE A 209 3.39 6.54 -11.46
C ILE A 209 2.51 6.69 -12.71
N PHE A 210 2.08 7.91 -13.05
CA PHE A 210 1.32 8.20 -14.27
C PHE A 210 2.06 7.75 -15.53
N SER A 211 3.33 8.17 -15.64
CA SER A 211 4.19 7.86 -16.79
C SER A 211 4.34 6.35 -16.98
N SER A 212 4.58 5.62 -15.90
CA SER A 212 4.70 4.15 -15.95
C SER A 212 3.43 3.49 -16.51
N HIS A 213 2.25 3.93 -16.06
CA HIS A 213 1.00 3.36 -16.56
C HIS A 213 0.74 3.73 -18.02
N ILE A 214 1.01 4.96 -18.43
CA ILE A 214 0.88 5.40 -19.83
C ILE A 214 1.80 4.57 -20.74
N ILE A 215 3.06 4.38 -20.34
CA ILE A 215 4.02 3.54 -21.08
C ILE A 215 3.49 2.10 -21.18
N TRP A 216 2.94 1.55 -20.09
CA TRP A 216 2.32 0.23 -20.12
C TRP A 216 1.12 0.15 -21.06
N MET A 217 0.25 1.16 -21.06
CA MET A 217 -0.93 1.23 -21.95
C MET A 217 -0.53 1.28 -23.42
N ILE A 218 0.50 2.05 -23.77
CA ILE A 218 1.02 2.13 -25.14
C ILE A 218 1.59 0.78 -25.55
N ARG A 219 2.41 0.16 -24.68
CA ARG A 219 3.09 -1.10 -24.96
C ARG A 219 2.14 -2.31 -25.06
N THR A 220 1.03 -2.30 -24.32
CA THR A 220 0.03 -3.37 -24.31
C THR A 220 -1.16 -3.11 -25.24
N ARG A 221 -1.15 -2.02 -26.02
CA ARG A 221 -2.28 -1.62 -26.87
C ARG A 221 -2.74 -2.69 -27.85
N LYS A 222 -1.81 -3.45 -28.46
CA LYS A 222 -2.14 -4.54 -29.39
C LYS A 222 -2.83 -5.71 -28.67
N ILE A 223 -2.23 -6.19 -27.59
CA ILE A 223 -2.77 -7.29 -26.76
C ILE A 223 -4.12 -6.92 -26.15
N ARG A 224 -4.30 -5.67 -25.70
CA ARG A 224 -5.60 -5.20 -25.18
C ARG A 224 -6.68 -5.13 -26.25
N LYS A 225 -6.34 -4.75 -27.49
CA LYS A 225 -7.28 -4.78 -28.61
C LYS A 225 -7.70 -6.21 -28.95
N GLU A 226 -6.74 -7.14 -28.95
CA GLU A 226 -7.00 -8.57 -29.15
C GLU A 226 -7.86 -9.15 -28.01
N ALA A 227 -7.62 -8.76 -26.76
CA ALA A 227 -8.43 -9.18 -25.61
C ALA A 227 -9.88 -8.73 -25.71
N VAL A 228 -10.10 -7.44 -26.04
CA VAL A 228 -11.44 -6.88 -26.22
C VAL A 228 -12.15 -7.55 -27.39
N ALA A 229 -11.44 -7.87 -28.48
CA ALA A 229 -12.00 -8.61 -29.61
C ALA A 229 -12.44 -10.03 -29.23
N GLN A 230 -11.84 -10.63 -28.21
CA GLN A 230 -12.20 -11.94 -27.66
C GLN A 230 -13.19 -11.85 -26.49
N GLY A 231 -13.66 -10.65 -26.11
CA GLY A 231 -14.52 -10.44 -24.95
C GLY A 231 -13.85 -10.71 -23.60
N LYS A 232 -12.51 -10.79 -23.56
CA LYS A 232 -11.70 -11.13 -22.38
C LYS A 232 -11.02 -9.88 -21.82
N THR A 233 -10.79 -9.86 -20.52
CA THR A 233 -9.94 -8.84 -19.90
C THR A 233 -8.46 -9.19 -20.06
N PHE A 234 -7.58 -8.21 -19.86
CA PHE A 234 -6.14 -8.47 -19.86
C PHE A 234 -5.73 -9.46 -18.76
N ASP A 235 -6.42 -9.44 -17.61
CA ASP A 235 -6.15 -10.36 -16.51
C ASP A 235 -6.59 -11.79 -16.87
N ASP A 236 -7.64 -11.98 -17.68
CA ASP A 236 -8.08 -13.29 -18.16
C ASP A 236 -7.06 -13.91 -19.13
N ILE A 237 -6.52 -13.13 -20.08
CA ILE A 237 -5.45 -13.60 -20.98
C ILE A 237 -4.20 -13.97 -20.20
N ALA A 238 -3.84 -13.16 -19.20
CA ALA A 238 -2.69 -13.44 -18.35
C ALA A 238 -2.90 -14.72 -17.52
N ALA A 239 -4.12 -14.96 -17.03
CA ALA A 239 -4.49 -16.19 -16.32
C ALA A 239 -4.46 -17.43 -17.24
N GLU A 240 -4.94 -17.31 -18.48
CA GLU A 240 -4.90 -18.40 -19.47
C GLU A 240 -3.47 -18.78 -19.86
N HIS A 241 -2.58 -17.81 -20.04
CA HIS A 241 -1.17 -18.11 -20.29
C HIS A 241 -0.50 -18.75 -19.07
N LYS A 242 -0.88 -18.33 -17.86
CA LYS A 242 -0.39 -18.95 -16.61
C LYS A 242 -0.89 -20.39 -16.46
N ALA A 243 -2.15 -20.66 -16.81
CA ALA A 243 -2.74 -22.01 -16.76
C ALA A 243 -2.20 -22.93 -17.85
N SER A 244 -1.90 -22.40 -19.03
CA SER A 244 -1.31 -23.15 -20.15
C SER A 244 0.21 -23.31 -20.08
N GLY A 245 0.87 -22.74 -19.07
CA GLY A 245 2.33 -22.78 -18.92
C GLY A 245 3.09 -22.02 -20.03
N THR A 246 2.40 -21.23 -20.86
CA THR A 246 3.01 -20.53 -21.99
C THR A 246 3.66 -19.22 -21.54
N PRO A 247 4.83 -18.85 -22.09
CA PRO A 247 5.55 -17.65 -21.68
C PRO A 247 4.82 -16.37 -22.12
N PHE A 248 4.19 -15.68 -21.16
CA PHE A 248 3.57 -14.37 -21.41
C PHE A 248 4.53 -13.22 -21.08
N LYS A 249 4.90 -12.43 -22.11
CA LYS A 249 5.85 -11.30 -22.01
C LYS A 249 5.47 -10.24 -20.97
N PHE A 250 4.20 -10.20 -20.55
CA PHE A 250 3.67 -9.28 -19.56
C PHE A 250 3.17 -9.97 -18.28
N ALA A 251 3.52 -11.25 -18.08
CA ALA A 251 3.28 -11.91 -16.81
C ALA A 251 3.98 -11.15 -15.68
N GLU A 252 3.37 -11.16 -14.48
CA GLU A 252 3.97 -10.55 -13.30
C GLU A 252 5.37 -11.13 -13.06
N ARG A 253 6.33 -10.25 -12.76
CA ARG A 253 7.67 -10.68 -12.36
C ARG A 253 7.53 -11.42 -11.04
N LYS A 254 7.84 -12.72 -11.04
CA LYS A 254 7.88 -13.53 -9.83
C LYS A 254 8.93 -12.99 -8.87
N SER A 255 8.58 -12.82 -7.60
CA SER A 255 9.53 -12.43 -6.56
C SER A 255 10.52 -13.58 -6.30
N ARG A 256 11.73 -13.28 -5.81
CA ARG A 256 12.75 -14.29 -5.46
C ARG A 256 12.20 -15.39 -4.53
N LYS A 257 11.25 -15.04 -3.64
CA LYS A 257 10.55 -15.97 -2.75
C LYS A 257 9.61 -16.96 -3.48
N GLU A 258 8.91 -16.51 -4.52
CA GLU A 258 8.02 -17.36 -5.35
C GLU A 258 8.81 -18.27 -6.32
N LYS A 259 10.05 -17.90 -6.66
CA LYS A 259 10.95 -18.78 -7.42
C LYS A 259 11.42 -19.97 -6.59
N VAL A 260 11.72 -19.76 -5.30
CA VAL A 260 12.18 -20.84 -4.40
C VAL A 260 11.04 -21.82 -4.13
N SER A 261 9.83 -21.36 -3.85
CA SER A 261 8.68 -22.25 -3.63
C SER A 261 8.32 -23.13 -4.83
N MET A 262 8.59 -22.69 -6.06
CA MET A 262 8.38 -23.52 -7.25
C MET A 262 9.51 -24.52 -7.51
N VAL A 263 10.72 -24.22 -7.02
CA VAL A 263 11.85 -25.18 -7.06
C VAL A 263 11.65 -26.26 -6.00
N ASP A 264 11.13 -25.88 -4.83
CA ASP A 264 10.82 -26.83 -3.76
C ASP A 264 9.65 -27.75 -4.15
N ASP A 265 8.60 -27.22 -4.79
CA ASP A 265 7.43 -27.99 -5.25
C ASP A 265 7.78 -28.93 -6.43
N ALA A 266 8.67 -28.49 -7.33
CA ALA A 266 9.18 -29.32 -8.42
C ALA A 266 10.25 -30.34 -7.98
N GLY A 267 10.90 -30.12 -6.82
CA GLY A 267 11.91 -31.02 -6.26
C GLY A 267 11.34 -32.21 -5.49
N THR A 268 10.03 -32.22 -5.23
CA THR A 268 9.33 -33.30 -4.50
C THR A 268 8.71 -34.38 -5.40
N ASP A 269 8.66 -34.19 -6.71
CA ASP A 269 7.95 -35.12 -7.64
C ASP A 269 8.90 -36.07 -8.40
N ASP A 270 10.23 -35.93 -8.27
CA ASP A 270 11.23 -36.66 -9.07
C ASP A 270 11.95 -37.81 -8.31
N THR A 271 11.49 -38.23 -7.13
CA THR A 271 12.16 -39.33 -6.36
C THR A 271 11.35 -40.60 -6.13
N GLU A 272 10.22 -40.80 -6.80
CA GLU A 272 9.41 -42.02 -6.63
C GLU A 272 9.07 -42.72 -7.95
N ASN A 273 10.05 -42.92 -8.85
CA ASN A 273 9.87 -43.90 -9.92
C ASN A 273 11.16 -44.41 -10.59
N THR A 274 12.04 -45.06 -9.83
CA THR A 274 13.04 -45.97 -10.42
C THR A 274 13.58 -46.94 -9.39
N ALA A 275 13.03 -48.16 -9.34
CA ALA A 275 13.77 -49.39 -8.99
C ALA A 275 12.88 -50.62 -9.22
N GLY A 276 12.87 -51.12 -10.46
CA GLY A 276 12.43 -52.48 -10.76
C GLY A 276 13.62 -53.42 -10.89
N SER A 277 13.50 -54.58 -10.24
CA SER A 277 14.13 -55.88 -10.57
C SER A 277 15.64 -56.10 -10.34
N ASN A 278 16.00 -56.89 -9.32
CA ASN A 278 16.51 -58.27 -9.49
C ASN A 278 16.90 -58.91 -8.15
N GLY A 279 16.80 -60.23 -8.10
CA GLY A 279 16.72 -61.05 -6.89
C GLY A 279 18.04 -61.46 -6.23
N GLY A 280 17.92 -62.22 -5.14
CA GLY A 280 19.06 -62.87 -4.49
C GLY A 280 18.96 -63.02 -2.97
N VAL A 281 18.28 -64.08 -2.52
CA VAL A 281 18.56 -64.97 -1.36
C VAL A 281 19.34 -64.40 -0.16
N GLY A 282 18.74 -64.44 1.05
CA GLY A 282 19.46 -64.21 2.32
C GLY A 282 18.62 -64.26 3.61
N ILE A 283 18.15 -65.45 3.98
CA ILE A 283 18.05 -66.05 5.34
C ILE A 283 17.76 -65.15 6.57
N ALA A 284 16.53 -65.32 7.09
CA ALA A 284 16.11 -65.59 8.49
C ALA A 284 16.57 -64.72 9.69
N LEU A 285 15.61 -64.18 10.46
CA LEU A 285 15.14 -64.74 11.76
C LEU A 285 14.28 -63.73 12.56
N GLY A 286 13.09 -64.19 12.99
CA GLY A 286 12.35 -63.76 14.20
C GLY A 286 11.73 -62.35 14.18
N THR A 287 10.45 -62.11 14.45
CA THR A 287 9.48 -62.89 15.21
C THR A 287 8.07 -62.47 14.80
N SER A 288 7.21 -63.48 14.63
CA SER A 288 5.76 -63.37 14.46
C SER A 288 5.10 -62.51 15.55
N ASN A 289 4.16 -61.66 15.18
CA ASN A 289 2.77 -62.06 15.32
C ASN A 289 1.89 -61.31 14.33
N ASN A 290 1.20 -62.15 13.59
CA ASN A 290 0.42 -61.90 12.42
C ASN A 290 -1.02 -62.21 12.80
N LEU A 291 -1.93 -61.88 11.89
CA LEU A 291 -3.29 -62.37 11.79
C LEU A 291 -4.32 -61.50 12.53
N GLU A 292 -5.01 -60.63 11.78
CA GLU A 292 -6.17 -60.95 10.91
C GLU A 292 -7.46 -60.93 11.77
N ARG A 293 -8.64 -60.55 11.29
CA ARG A 293 -9.15 -60.43 9.93
C ARG A 293 -10.42 -59.58 9.98
N MET A 294 -10.67 -58.91 8.86
CA MET A 294 -12.00 -58.55 8.35
C MET A 294 -13.09 -59.58 8.67
N ALA A 295 -14.25 -59.10 9.09
CA ALA A 295 -15.56 -59.69 8.80
C ALA A 295 -16.61 -58.55 8.91
N THR A 296 -16.99 -57.95 7.79
CA THR A 296 -18.30 -58.12 7.14
C THR A 296 -19.47 -57.44 7.85
N THR A 297 -19.85 -56.30 7.27
CA THR A 297 -21.19 -55.92 6.80
C THR A 297 -22.42 -56.67 7.32
N LYS A 298 -23.44 -55.85 7.62
CA LYS A 298 -24.89 -55.99 7.37
C LYS A 298 -25.79 -56.44 8.54
N GLU A 299 -26.79 -55.56 8.75
CA GLU A 299 -28.21 -55.87 9.03
C GLU A 299 -28.51 -56.57 10.37
N ASP A 300 -29.54 -56.26 11.14
CA ASP A 300 -30.69 -55.35 11.10
C ASP A 300 -31.40 -55.51 12.46
N ASN A 301 -32.33 -54.60 12.75
CA ASN A 301 -33.50 -54.74 13.61
C ASN A 301 -33.46 -54.62 15.16
N SER A 302 -34.37 -53.71 15.59
CA SER A 302 -35.38 -53.90 16.65
C SER A 302 -34.93 -53.79 18.12
N LYS A 303 -35.11 -52.60 18.70
CA LYS A 303 -36.18 -52.27 19.67
C LYS A 303 -36.13 -50.80 20.08
#